data_AF-A0A839FA42-F1
#
_entry.id   AF-A0A839FA42-F1
#
_cell.length_a   1.000
_cell.length_b   1.000
_cell.length_c   1.000
_cell.angle_alpha   90.00
_cell.angle_beta   90.00
_cell.angle_gamma   90.00
#
_symmetry.space_group_name_H-M   'P 1'
#
loop_
_entity.id
_entity.type
_entity.pdbx_description
1 polymer ?
#
loop_
_entity_poly.entity_id
_entity_poly.type
_entity_poly.pdbx_seq_one_letter_code
_entity_poly.pdbx_strand_id
1 'polypeptide(L)' 'MRPSAPNYLKIAEAYGVASIKLQKLEELPAALLTAKASKNPYLIEIDETLIG' A
#
# COMPACT_ATOMS: atom_id res chain seq x y z
N MET A 1 -1.41 1.77 25.28
CA MET A 1 -0.68 2.24 24.09
C MET A 1 -1.13 1.42 22.89
N ARG A 2 -1.54 2.04 21.78
CA ARG A 2 -1.49 1.34 20.49
C ARG A 2 -0.05 1.42 20.00
N PRO A 3 0.59 0.30 19.64
CA PRO A 3 1.88 0.35 18.97
C PRO A 3 1.77 1.18 17.70
N SER A 4 2.84 1.87 17.32
CA SER A 4 2.96 2.43 15.98
C SER A 4 2.72 1.33 14.96
N ALA A 5 2.05 1.67 13.85
CA ALA A 5 1.84 0.72 12.78
C ALA A 5 3.19 0.12 12.32
N PRO A 6 3.28 -1.20 12.07
CA PRO A 6 4.43 -1.80 11.43
C PRO A 6 4.75 -1.10 10.10
N ASN A 7 6.01 -1.15 9.68
CA ASN A 7 6.36 -0.70 8.33
C ASN A 7 5.95 -1.78 7.32
N TYR A 8 4.74 -1.68 6.77
CA TYR A 8 4.19 -2.68 5.86
C TYR A 8 4.97 -2.78 4.54
N LEU A 9 5.60 -1.68 4.09
CA LEU A 9 6.43 -1.67 2.88
C LEU A 9 7.68 -2.56 3.05
N LYS A 10 8.37 -2.45 4.19
CA LYS A 10 9.50 -3.34 4.52
C LYS A 10 9.08 -4.79 4.65
N ILE A 11 7.88 -5.04 5.19
CA ILE A 11 7.32 -6.39 5.27
C ILE A 11 7.08 -6.92 3.85
N ALA A 12 6.40 -6.15 2.99
CA ALA A 12 6.13 -6.56 1.61
C ALA A 12 7.42 -6.85 0.82
N GLU A 13 8.45 -5.99 0.97
CA GLU A 13 9.78 -6.19 0.38
C GLU A 13 10.41 -7.53 0.82
N ALA A 14 10.37 -7.85 2.12
CA ALA A 14 10.91 -9.10 2.65
C ALA A 14 10.23 -10.36 2.08
N TYR A 15 8.97 -10.24 1.63
CA TYR A 15 8.22 -11.32 1.00
C TYR A 15 8.21 -11.24 -0.54
N GLY A 16 8.94 -10.29 -1.15
CA GLY A 16 8.95 -10.10 -2.60
C GLY A 16 7.61 -9.61 -3.18
N VAL A 17 6.77 -9.00 -2.35
CA VAL A 17 5.47 -8.44 -2.74
C VAL A 17 5.66 -6.99 -3.16
N ALA A 18 5.26 -6.66 -4.39
CA ALA A 18 5.26 -5.27 -4.85
C ALA A 18 4.33 -4.43 -3.97
N SER A 19 4.78 -3.23 -3.57
CA SER A 19 4.01 -2.41 -2.65
C SER A 19 4.13 -0.92 -2.92
N ILE A 20 3.10 -0.17 -2.50
CA ILE A 20 3.06 1.28 -2.52
C ILE A 20 2.34 1.82 -1.28
N LYS A 21 2.80 2.95 -0.74
CA LYS A 21 2.05 3.76 0.23
C LYS A 21 1.48 4.97 -0.49
N LEU A 22 0.17 5.14 -0.46
CA LEU A 22 -0.48 6.31 -1.05
C LEU A 22 -0.11 7.57 -0.28
N GLN A 23 0.14 8.67 -1.00
CA GLN A 23 0.29 10.00 -0.41
C GLN A 23 -1.05 10.74 -0.41
N LYS A 24 -1.96 10.40 -1.33
CA LYS A 24 -3.30 10.97 -1.42
C LYS A 24 -4.32 9.92 -1.84
N LEU A 25 -5.58 10.10 -1.45
CA LEU A 25 -6.64 9.12 -1.76
C LEU A 25 -6.97 9.06 -3.26
N GLU A 26 -6.79 10.14 -4.00
CA GLU A 26 -7.05 10.20 -5.45
C GLU A 26 -6.09 9.33 -6.27
N GLU A 27 -5.00 8.86 -5.66
CA GLU A 27 -4.04 7.93 -6.27
C GLU A 27 -4.55 6.49 -6.30
N LEU A 28 -5.56 6.17 -5.47
CA LEU A 28 -6.07 4.81 -5.30
C LEU A 28 -6.54 4.16 -6.62
N PRO A 29 -7.32 4.83 -7.49
CA PRO A 29 -7.72 4.25 -8.77
C PRO A 29 -6.51 3.87 -9.65
N ALA A 30 -5.49 4.71 -9.72
CA ALA A 30 -4.28 4.45 -10.49
C ALA A 30 -3.44 3.31 -9.90
N ALA A 31 -3.33 3.26 -8.56
CA ALA A 31 -2.64 2.19 -7.85
C ALA A 31 -3.32 0.83 -8.07
N LEU A 32 -4.65 0.78 -8.04
CA LEU A 32 -5.43 -0.44 -8.31
C LEU A 32 -5.23 -0.95 -9.75
N LEU A 33 -5.20 -0.05 -10.73
CA LEU A 33 -4.92 -0.41 -12.13
C LEU A 33 -3.50 -0.96 -12.30
N THR A 34 -2.52 -0.34 -11.67
CA THR A 34 -1.12 -0.81 -11.65
C THR A 34 -1.00 -2.19 -11.02
N ALA A 35 -1.62 -2.39 -9.84
CA ALA A 35 -1.63 -3.66 -9.14
C ALA A 35 -2.26 -4.77 -10.00
N LYS A 36 -3.41 -4.49 -10.61
CA LYS A 36 -4.07 -5.44 -11.53
C LYS A 36 -3.22 -5.78 -12.74
N ALA A 37 -2.59 -4.79 -13.36
CA ALA A 37 -1.74 -4.97 -14.53
C ALA A 37 -0.47 -5.80 -14.22
N SER A 38 0.02 -5.75 -12.98
CA SER A 38 1.19 -6.52 -12.54
C SER A 38 1.00 -8.03 -12.61
N LYS A 39 -0.26 -8.53 -12.57
CA LYS A 39 -0.62 -9.96 -12.47
C LYS A 39 0.06 -10.71 -11.30
N ASN A 40 0.51 -9.98 -10.28
CA ASN A 40 1.18 -10.50 -9.11
C ASN A 40 0.48 -10.00 -7.84
N PRO A 41 0.69 -10.65 -6.67
CA PRO A 41 0.29 -10.10 -5.39
C PRO A 41 0.87 -8.69 -5.20
N TYR A 42 0.05 -7.79 -4.66
CA TYR A 42 0.40 -6.37 -4.52
C TYR A 42 -0.18 -5.82 -3.21
N LEU A 43 0.61 -5.03 -2.46
CA LEU A 43 0.19 -4.34 -1.24
C LEU A 43 0.01 -2.84 -1.50
N ILE A 44 -1.14 -2.30 -1.15
CA ILE A 44 -1.42 -0.85 -1.17
C ILE A 44 -1.68 -0.43 0.27
N GLU A 45 -0.79 0.38 0.84
CA GLU A 45 -0.97 0.99 2.17
C GLU A 45 -1.69 2.33 2.01
N ILE A 46 -2.79 2.50 2.76
CA ILE A 46 -3.56 3.74 2.83
C ILE A 46 -3.56 4.18 4.29
N ASP A 47 -3.05 5.39 4.54
CA ASP A 47 -3.09 5.98 5.88
C ASP A 47 -4.53 6.40 6.22
N GLU A 48 -4.97 6.14 7.44
CA GLU A 48 -6.33 6.49 7.89
C GLU A 48 -6.58 8.00 7.77
N THR A 49 -5.54 8.82 7.89
CA THR A 49 -5.63 10.28 7.72
C THR A 49 -6.03 10.70 6.30
N LEU A 50 -5.94 9.82 5.30
CA LEU A 50 -6.35 10.10 3.92
C LEU A 50 -7.83 9.79 3.64
N ILE A 51 -8.52 9.13 4.57
CA ILE A 51 -9.93 8.72 4.44
C ILE A 51 -10.89 9.75 5.07
N GLY A 52 -10.35 10.71 5.84
CA GLY A 52 -11.10 11.73 6.59
C GLY A 52 -11.38 13.02 5.83
#